data_AF-I9YXA9-F1
#
_entry.id   AF-I9YXA9-F1
#
_cell.length_a   1.000
_cell.length_b   1.000
_cell.length_c   1.000
_cell.angle_alpha   90.00
_cell.angle_beta   90.00
_cell.angle_gamma   90.00
#
_symmetry.space_group_name_H-M   'P 1'
#
loop_
_entity.id
_entity.type
_entity.pdbx_description
1 polymer ?
#
loop_
_entity_poly.entity_id
_entity_poly.type
_entity_poly.pdbx_seq_one_letter_code
_entity_poly.pdbx_strand_id
1 'polypeptide(L)'
;GGLDLHFIRDHFTTQSLETTIKELLEQKLIYKDHKDNGDYILANDYLSGNVKRKLKEVKEAINQGVEGLEVNLKDLELIIPKDLKATEIMANINSPWIPTQYLEEFLMELSANHYEKQYGDKMTDYQLDNLKENIKVEHLNGAYEVSIRSDELNELYGIRHKDKPHSYKVPFESLLNKVLNNKDLSVKYAQVDPNDPKKEIFITDEEQSNLARQKQKN
;
A
#
# COMPACT_ATOMS: atom_id res chain seq x y z
N GLY A 1 -18.26 -20.62 -5.40
CA GLY A 1 -18.73 -20.67 -4.01
C GLY A 1 -20.24 -20.74 -3.88
N GLY A 2 -21.00 -21.10 -4.93
CA GLY A 2 -22.43 -21.36 -4.76
C GLY A 2 -22.65 -22.61 -3.92
N LEU A 3 -23.71 -22.60 -3.11
CA LEU A 3 -24.10 -23.73 -2.27
C LEU A 3 -24.76 -24.81 -3.14
N ASP A 4 -24.30 -26.06 -3.07
CA ASP A 4 -24.93 -27.17 -3.78
C ASP A 4 -26.15 -27.69 -3.02
N LEU A 5 -27.31 -27.14 -3.34
CA LEU A 5 -28.58 -27.51 -2.74
C LEU A 5 -29.00 -28.95 -3.07
N HIS A 6 -28.59 -29.50 -4.22
CA HIS A 6 -28.91 -30.87 -4.61
C HIS A 6 -28.15 -31.86 -3.74
N PHE A 7 -26.86 -31.62 -3.55
CA PHE A 7 -26.03 -32.42 -2.65
C PHE A 7 -26.61 -32.43 -1.23
N ILE A 8 -27.00 -31.26 -0.69
CA ILE A 8 -27.59 -31.16 0.65
C ILE A 8 -28.90 -31.96 0.73
N ARG A 9 -29.81 -31.76 -0.23
CA ARG A 9 -31.08 -32.48 -0.26
C ARG A 9 -30.89 -34.00 -0.32
N ASP A 10 -29.95 -34.47 -1.12
CA ASP A 10 -29.78 -35.90 -1.40
C ASP A 10 -29.04 -36.64 -0.27
N HIS A 11 -28.24 -35.93 0.54
CA HIS A 11 -27.43 -36.54 1.61
C HIS A 11 -27.95 -36.27 3.03
N PHE A 12 -28.73 -35.20 3.25
CA PHE A 12 -29.30 -34.86 4.56
C PHE A 12 -30.79 -35.21 4.61
N THR A 13 -31.09 -36.51 4.60
CA THR A 13 -32.47 -37.04 4.45
C THR A 13 -33.30 -37.01 5.73
N THR A 14 -32.71 -36.70 6.88
CA THR A 14 -33.39 -36.69 8.18
C THR A 14 -34.22 -35.44 8.43
N GLN A 15 -34.02 -34.38 7.64
CA GLN A 15 -34.75 -33.11 7.74
C GLN A 15 -34.99 -32.51 6.34
N SER A 16 -35.94 -31.57 6.24
CA SER A 16 -36.22 -30.93 4.95
C SER A 16 -35.10 -29.96 4.55
N LEU A 17 -34.95 -29.75 3.24
CA LEU A 17 -33.99 -28.76 2.72
C LEU A 17 -34.27 -27.34 3.27
N GLU A 18 -35.55 -26.97 3.41
CA GLU A 18 -35.96 -25.68 3.96
C GLU A 18 -35.51 -25.52 5.41
N THR A 19 -35.68 -26.55 6.25
CA THR A 19 -35.20 -26.55 7.64
C THR A 19 -33.67 -26.44 7.68
N THR A 20 -32.95 -27.19 6.84
CA THR A 20 -31.49 -27.09 6.76
C THR A 20 -31.04 -25.69 6.37
N ILE A 21 -31.65 -25.09 5.34
CA ILE A 21 -31.31 -23.73 4.90
C ILE A 21 -31.56 -22.72 6.02
N LYS A 22 -32.70 -22.83 6.70
CA LYS A 22 -33.04 -21.97 7.83
C LYS A 22 -31.99 -22.08 8.95
N GLU A 23 -31.60 -23.29 9.32
CA GLU A 23 -30.55 -23.52 10.33
C GLU A 23 -29.20 -22.94 9.90
N LEU A 24 -28.82 -23.11 8.63
CA LEU A 24 -27.57 -22.57 8.10
C LEU A 24 -27.57 -21.03 8.08
N LEU A 25 -28.70 -20.39 7.77
CA LEU A 25 -28.87 -18.93 7.86
C LEU A 25 -28.81 -18.44 9.31
N GLU A 26 -29.50 -19.12 10.23
CA GLU A 26 -29.49 -18.79 11.66
C GLU A 26 -28.09 -18.93 12.27
N GLN A 27 -27.33 -19.94 11.85
CA GLN A 27 -25.93 -20.15 12.25
C GLN A 27 -24.94 -19.26 11.49
N LYS A 28 -25.40 -18.43 10.54
CA LYS A 28 -24.57 -17.57 9.68
C LYS A 28 -23.50 -18.33 8.90
N LEU A 29 -23.80 -19.56 8.49
CA LEU A 29 -22.92 -20.38 7.65
C LEU A 29 -23.12 -20.09 6.16
N ILE A 30 -24.30 -19.57 5.80
CA ILE A 30 -24.65 -19.14 4.45
C ILE A 30 -25.35 -17.78 4.49
N TYR A 31 -25.35 -17.10 3.35
CA TYR A 31 -26.09 -15.87 3.12
C TYR A 31 -26.91 -16.00 1.83
N LYS A 32 -28.01 -15.25 1.75
CA LYS A 32 -28.73 -15.08 0.48
C LYS A 32 -27.85 -14.28 -0.49
N ASP A 33 -27.61 -14.78 -1.68
CA ASP A 33 -26.83 -14.08 -2.69
C ASP A 33 -27.67 -12.94 -3.29
N HIS A 34 -27.18 -11.71 -3.14
CA HIS A 34 -27.82 -10.51 -3.67
C HIS A 34 -27.71 -10.41 -5.20
N LYS A 35 -26.91 -11.26 -5.86
CA LYS A 35 -26.71 -11.27 -7.31
C LYS A 35 -27.52 -12.33 -8.05
N ASP A 36 -27.88 -13.42 -7.38
CA ASP A 36 -28.44 -14.59 -8.02
C ASP A 36 -29.87 -14.89 -7.53
N ASN A 37 -30.69 -13.85 -7.50
CA ASN A 37 -32.15 -13.91 -7.30
C ASN A 37 -32.64 -14.79 -6.12
N GLY A 38 -31.82 -14.97 -5.08
CA GLY A 38 -32.18 -15.72 -3.87
C GLY A 38 -31.52 -17.09 -3.70
N ASP A 39 -30.53 -17.45 -4.50
CA ASP A 39 -29.64 -18.59 -4.18
C ASP A 39 -28.76 -18.30 -2.96
N TYR A 40 -28.08 -19.33 -2.46
CA TYR A 40 -27.28 -19.26 -1.23
C TYR A 40 -25.79 -19.38 -1.51
N ILE A 41 -25.01 -18.60 -0.76
CA ILE A 41 -23.55 -18.55 -0.84
C ILE A 41 -22.95 -18.75 0.54
N LEU A 42 -21.83 -19.46 0.61
CA LEU A 42 -21.12 -19.73 1.86
C LEU A 42 -20.66 -18.42 2.51
N ALA A 43 -20.72 -18.35 3.85
CA ALA A 43 -20.30 -17.19 4.62
C ALA A 43 -18.86 -16.73 4.32
N ASN A 44 -17.93 -17.67 4.20
CA ASN A 44 -16.54 -17.37 3.88
C ASN A 44 -16.38 -16.68 2.52
N ASP A 45 -17.19 -17.06 1.53
CA ASP A 45 -17.17 -16.43 0.21
C ASP A 45 -17.93 -15.10 0.21
N TYR A 46 -19.01 -15.00 0.98
CA TYR A 46 -19.84 -13.81 1.03
C TYR A 46 -19.19 -12.65 1.81
N LEU A 47 -18.60 -12.93 2.98
CA LEU A 47 -18.00 -11.92 3.86
C LEU A 47 -16.53 -11.61 3.54
N SER A 48 -15.98 -12.15 2.45
CA SER A 48 -14.60 -11.89 2.00
C SER A 48 -14.53 -11.14 0.66
N GLY A 49 -13.32 -10.83 0.20
CA GLY A 49 -13.08 -10.12 -1.05
C GLY A 49 -13.47 -8.64 -0.98
N ASN A 50 -14.05 -8.10 -2.05
CA ASN A 50 -14.44 -6.69 -2.10
C ASN A 50 -15.76 -6.45 -1.35
N VAL A 51 -15.69 -6.47 -0.02
CA VAL A 51 -16.83 -6.28 0.91
C VAL A 51 -17.49 -4.91 0.71
N LYS A 52 -16.73 -3.82 0.49
CA LYS A 52 -17.29 -2.48 0.25
C LYS A 52 -18.19 -2.45 -0.99
N ARG A 53 -17.78 -3.13 -2.07
CA ARG A 53 -18.61 -3.28 -3.27
C ARG A 53 -19.87 -4.09 -2.99
N LYS A 54 -19.75 -5.24 -2.32
CA LYS A 54 -20.90 -6.07 -1.94
C LYS A 54 -21.89 -5.29 -1.08
N LEU A 55 -21.41 -4.52 -0.10
CA LEU A 55 -22.25 -3.67 0.74
C LEU A 55 -23.06 -2.67 -0.09
N LYS A 56 -22.43 -2.03 -1.08
CA LYS A 56 -23.12 -1.11 -2.00
C LYS A 56 -24.20 -1.84 -2.80
N GLU A 57 -23.87 -2.97 -3.40
CA GLU A 57 -24.79 -3.79 -4.19
C GLU A 57 -26.00 -4.26 -3.34
N VAL A 58 -25.78 -4.65 -2.08
CA VAL A 58 -26.84 -5.05 -1.14
C VAL A 58 -27.77 -3.87 -0.80
N LYS A 59 -27.22 -2.67 -0.55
CA LYS A 59 -28.03 -1.46 -0.31
C LYS A 59 -28.91 -1.14 -1.53
N GLU A 60 -28.36 -1.27 -2.73
CA GLU A 60 -29.12 -1.08 -3.98
C GLU A 60 -30.22 -2.12 -4.15
N ALA A 61 -29.94 -3.41 -3.87
CA ALA A 61 -30.92 -4.49 -3.95
C ALA A 61 -32.08 -4.29 -2.95
N ILE A 62 -31.80 -3.90 -1.70
CA ILE A 62 -32.83 -3.58 -0.70
C ILE A 62 -33.70 -2.41 -1.18
N ASN A 63 -33.09 -1.36 -1.74
CA ASN A 63 -33.83 -0.21 -2.29
C ASN A 63 -34.71 -0.59 -3.49
N GLN A 64 -34.35 -1.64 -4.22
CA GLN A 64 -35.14 -2.20 -5.32
C GLN A 64 -36.22 -3.19 -4.86
N GLY A 65 -36.36 -3.42 -3.54
CA GLY A 65 -37.39 -4.28 -2.95
C GLY A 65 -36.97 -5.74 -2.78
N VAL A 66 -35.68 -6.06 -2.85
CA VAL A 66 -35.21 -7.42 -2.55
C VAL A 66 -35.22 -7.65 -1.04
N GLU A 67 -36.13 -8.50 -0.58
CA GLU A 67 -36.30 -8.85 0.83
C GLU A 67 -35.24 -9.86 1.33
N GLY A 68 -34.98 -9.87 2.65
CA GLY A 68 -34.14 -10.86 3.31
C GLY A 68 -32.64 -10.59 3.19
N LEU A 69 -32.26 -9.33 2.94
CA LEU A 69 -30.87 -8.88 2.83
C LEU A 69 -30.45 -8.00 4.02
N GLU A 70 -31.33 -7.74 4.98
CA GLU A 70 -31.07 -6.89 6.15
C GLU A 70 -29.96 -7.47 7.03
N VAL A 71 -29.93 -8.79 7.18
CA VAL A 71 -28.85 -9.51 7.90
C VAL A 71 -27.53 -9.40 7.15
N ASN A 72 -27.56 -9.60 5.83
CA ASN A 72 -26.38 -9.44 4.96
C ASN A 72 -25.79 -8.03 5.10
N LEU A 73 -26.65 -7.01 5.06
CA LEU A 73 -26.26 -5.61 5.17
C LEU A 73 -25.52 -5.36 6.48
N LYS A 74 -26.11 -5.77 7.60
CA LYS A 74 -25.56 -5.58 8.94
C LYS A 74 -24.21 -6.28 9.13
N ASP A 75 -24.09 -7.51 8.66
CA ASP A 75 -22.85 -8.29 8.82
C ASP A 75 -21.73 -7.79 7.89
N LEU A 76 -22.06 -7.33 6.68
CA LEU A 76 -21.10 -6.66 5.79
C LEU A 76 -20.62 -5.32 6.37
N GLU A 77 -21.46 -4.55 7.05
CA GLU A 77 -21.04 -3.31 7.73
C GLU A 77 -20.10 -3.61 8.90
N LEU A 78 -20.33 -4.71 9.63
CA LEU A 78 -19.52 -5.10 10.78
C LEU A 78 -18.10 -5.55 10.39
N ILE A 79 -17.94 -6.22 9.25
CA ILE A 79 -16.66 -6.79 8.85
C ILE A 79 -15.73 -5.78 8.15
N ILE A 80 -16.25 -4.63 7.70
CA ILE A 80 -15.41 -3.59 7.10
C ILE A 80 -14.48 -3.03 8.18
N PRO A 81 -13.15 -3.20 8.06
CA PRO A 81 -12.24 -2.62 9.02
C PRO A 81 -12.31 -1.09 8.93
N LYS A 82 -11.99 -0.44 10.04
CA LYS A 82 -11.84 1.01 10.09
C LYS A 82 -10.90 1.48 8.97
N ASP A 83 -11.30 2.54 8.27
CA ASP A 83 -10.43 3.16 7.27
C ASP A 83 -9.11 3.60 7.92
N LEU A 84 -8.01 3.21 7.27
CA LEU A 84 -6.68 3.64 7.66
C LEU A 84 -6.50 5.10 7.26
N LYS A 85 -5.95 5.90 8.18
CA LYS A 85 -5.44 7.23 7.83
C LYS A 85 -4.23 7.10 6.93
N ALA A 86 -3.96 8.12 6.11
CA ALA A 86 -2.76 8.17 5.27
C ALA A 86 -1.47 7.94 6.08
N THR A 87 -1.40 8.46 7.30
CA THR A 87 -0.26 8.29 8.22
C THR A 87 -0.07 6.87 8.75
N GLU A 88 -1.10 6.03 8.66
CA GLU A 88 -1.08 4.61 9.09
C GLU A 88 -0.70 3.68 7.92
N ILE A 89 -0.63 4.20 6.70
CA ILE A 89 -0.25 3.44 5.50
C ILE A 89 1.26 3.55 5.32
N MET A 90 1.94 2.41 5.36
CA MET A 90 3.37 2.32 5.02
C MET A 90 3.52 2.12 3.52
N ALA A 91 3.79 3.21 2.80
CA ALA A 91 4.07 3.19 1.37
C ALA A 91 5.57 3.00 1.12
N ASN A 92 6.04 1.75 1.15
CA ASN A 92 7.41 1.46 0.70
C ASN A 92 7.45 1.64 -0.82
N ILE A 93 8.44 2.36 -1.35
CA ILE A 93 8.69 2.44 -2.81
C ILE A 93 8.85 1.06 -3.45
N ASN A 94 9.21 0.08 -2.62
CA ASN A 94 9.32 -1.33 -2.93
C ASN A 94 8.01 -2.12 -2.72
N SER A 95 6.84 -1.48 -2.75
CA SER A 95 5.57 -2.15 -2.52
C SER A 95 4.99 -2.69 -3.83
N PRO A 96 4.64 -3.99 -3.92
CA PRO A 96 4.12 -4.59 -5.17
C PRO A 96 2.76 -4.01 -5.58
N TRP A 97 2.02 -3.50 -4.60
CA TRP A 97 0.66 -3.01 -4.77
C TRP A 97 0.62 -1.55 -5.22
N ILE A 98 1.76 -0.85 -5.28
CA ILE A 98 1.87 0.50 -5.83
C ILE A 98 2.26 0.35 -7.31
N PRO A 99 1.37 0.69 -8.27
CA PRO A 99 1.75 0.72 -9.68
C PRO A 99 2.94 1.65 -9.94
N THR A 100 3.89 1.19 -10.75
CA THR A 100 5.14 1.93 -11.06
C THR A 100 4.86 3.32 -11.62
N GLN A 101 3.85 3.46 -12.47
CA GLN A 101 3.44 4.74 -13.07
C GLN A 101 3.23 5.84 -12.03
N TYR A 102 2.67 5.53 -10.85
CA TYR A 102 2.42 6.54 -9.82
C TYR A 102 3.70 6.97 -9.13
N LEU A 103 4.69 6.08 -9.00
CA LEU A 103 6.00 6.43 -8.47
C LEU A 103 6.78 7.27 -9.49
N GLU A 104 6.71 6.92 -10.78
CA GLU A 104 7.33 7.69 -11.86
C GLU A 104 6.76 9.11 -11.95
N GLU A 105 5.43 9.25 -11.96
CA GLU A 105 4.74 10.54 -11.94
C GLU A 105 5.13 11.37 -10.71
N PHE A 106 5.15 10.76 -9.52
CA PHE A 106 5.56 11.43 -8.28
C PHE A 106 7.01 11.94 -8.35
N LEU A 107 7.95 11.12 -8.84
CA LEU A 107 9.36 11.49 -8.95
C LEU A 107 9.59 12.58 -10.01
N MET A 108 8.85 12.52 -11.12
CA MET A 108 8.84 13.56 -12.15
C MET A 108 8.38 14.90 -11.58
N GLU A 109 7.23 14.90 -10.87
CA GLU A 109 6.68 16.12 -10.26
C GLU A 109 7.63 16.68 -9.19
N LEU A 110 8.18 15.82 -8.34
CA LEU A 110 9.15 16.21 -7.31
C LEU A 110 10.39 16.89 -7.93
N SER A 111 10.90 16.36 -9.03
CA SER A 111 12.08 16.90 -9.73
C SER A 111 11.75 18.22 -10.44
N ALA A 112 10.60 18.30 -11.11
CA ALA A 112 10.16 19.52 -11.80
C ALA A 112 9.90 20.67 -10.82
N ASN A 113 9.22 20.38 -9.70
CA ASN A 113 8.98 21.36 -8.64
C ASN A 113 10.29 21.86 -8.02
N HIS A 114 11.27 20.97 -7.84
CA HIS A 114 12.59 21.37 -7.37
C HIS A 114 13.27 22.32 -8.36
N TYR A 115 13.27 21.97 -9.65
CA TYR A 115 13.86 22.79 -10.70
C TYR A 115 13.23 24.19 -10.73
N GLU A 116 11.91 24.29 -10.65
CA GLU A 116 11.20 25.57 -10.61
C GLU A 116 11.62 26.40 -9.38
N LYS A 117 11.74 25.77 -8.21
CA LYS A 117 12.20 26.44 -6.98
C LYS A 117 13.65 26.90 -7.06
N GLN A 118 14.52 26.14 -7.71
CA GLN A 118 15.96 26.43 -7.81
C GLN A 118 16.27 27.51 -8.87
N TYR A 119 15.65 27.41 -10.05
CA TYR A 119 15.97 28.26 -11.20
C TYR A 119 14.96 29.39 -11.41
N GLY A 120 13.82 29.34 -10.74
CA GLY A 120 12.75 30.34 -10.86
C GLY A 120 11.95 30.24 -12.16
N ASP A 121 12.11 29.15 -12.91
CA ASP A 121 11.40 28.89 -14.17
C ASP A 121 11.08 27.41 -14.31
N LYS A 122 10.05 27.09 -15.09
CA LYS A 122 9.61 25.71 -15.31
C LYS A 122 10.57 24.99 -16.25
N MET A 123 10.65 23.68 -16.08
CA MET A 123 11.33 22.84 -17.07
C MET A 123 10.64 23.00 -18.44
N THR A 124 11.45 23.09 -19.48
CA THR A 124 10.99 22.97 -20.87
C THR A 124 10.53 21.55 -21.18
N ASP A 125 9.72 21.38 -22.24
CA ASP A 125 9.26 20.06 -22.69
C ASP A 125 10.44 19.10 -22.93
N TYR A 126 11.54 19.61 -23.52
CA TYR A 126 12.76 18.84 -23.74
C TYR A 126 13.41 18.35 -22.43
N GLN A 127 13.40 19.17 -21.38
CA GLN A 127 13.94 18.79 -20.08
C GLN A 127 13.05 17.76 -19.38
N LEU A 128 11.72 17.90 -19.50
CA LEU A 128 10.77 16.92 -18.98
C LEU A 128 10.89 15.57 -19.69
N ASP A 129 11.06 15.56 -21.01
CA ASP A 129 11.26 14.32 -21.78
C ASP A 129 12.56 13.61 -21.36
N ASN A 130 13.66 14.35 -21.24
CA ASN A 130 14.92 13.78 -20.73
C ASN A 130 14.79 13.23 -19.30
N LEU A 131 14.11 13.98 -18.41
CA LEU A 131 13.89 13.55 -17.04
C LEU A 131 13.07 12.25 -17.00
N LYS A 132 12.07 12.13 -17.86
CA LYS A 132 11.24 10.92 -17.99
C LYS A 132 12.05 9.72 -18.45
N GLU A 133 13.05 9.89 -19.31
CA GLU A 133 13.97 8.81 -19.69
C GLU A 133 14.91 8.40 -18.53
N ASN A 134 15.25 9.35 -17.65
CA ASN A 134 16.14 9.13 -16.50
C ASN A 134 15.43 8.53 -15.28
N ILE A 135 14.11 8.72 -15.15
CA ILE A 135 13.29 8.13 -14.09
C ILE A 135 12.60 6.89 -14.63
N LYS A 136 13.07 5.72 -14.21
CA LYS A 136 12.45 4.45 -14.56
C LYS A 136 12.22 3.61 -13.32
N VAL A 137 10.98 3.22 -13.06
CA VAL A 137 10.64 2.36 -11.92
C VAL A 137 10.31 0.96 -12.45
N GLU A 138 11.13 -0.02 -12.09
CA GLU A 138 10.94 -1.41 -12.51
C GLU A 138 10.58 -2.30 -11.32
N HIS A 139 9.70 -3.28 -11.54
CA HIS A 139 9.42 -4.35 -10.58
C HIS A 139 10.12 -5.63 -11.05
N LEU A 140 11.25 -6.00 -10.45
CA LEU A 140 12.04 -7.18 -10.85
C LEU A 140 11.71 -8.40 -9.98
N ASN A 141 11.23 -9.48 -10.60
CA ASN A 141 11.25 -10.88 -10.12
C ASN A 141 11.16 -11.12 -8.59
N GLY A 142 10.18 -10.51 -7.89
CA GLY A 142 9.93 -10.74 -6.47
C GLY A 142 10.94 -10.12 -5.49
N ALA A 143 11.94 -9.38 -5.99
CA ALA A 143 12.84 -8.54 -5.22
C ALA A 143 12.72 -7.09 -5.72
N TYR A 144 12.18 -6.24 -4.87
CA TYR A 144 11.86 -4.86 -5.21
C TYR A 144 13.11 -4.00 -5.29
N GLU A 145 13.41 -3.50 -6.49
CA GLU A 145 14.49 -2.55 -6.71
C GLU A 145 13.96 -1.42 -7.60
N VAL A 146 13.76 -0.24 -7.00
CA VAL A 146 13.52 0.98 -7.76
C VAL A 146 14.88 1.52 -8.21
N SER A 147 15.21 1.39 -9.49
CA SER A 147 16.42 1.99 -10.08
C SER A 147 16.14 3.42 -10.54
N ILE A 148 16.25 4.38 -9.64
CA ILE A 148 16.19 5.80 -10.00
C ILE A 148 17.56 6.18 -10.57
N ARG A 149 17.69 6.29 -11.90
CA ARG A 149 18.97 6.62 -12.57
C ARG A 149 19.30 8.12 -12.57
N SER A 150 18.59 8.91 -11.77
CA SER A 150 18.84 10.34 -11.65
C SER A 150 19.89 10.62 -10.58
N ASP A 151 21.11 10.94 -11.02
CA ASP A 151 22.13 11.50 -10.14
C ASP A 151 21.68 12.86 -9.56
N GLU A 152 20.85 13.60 -10.29
CA GLU A 152 20.31 14.90 -9.87
C GLU A 152 19.50 14.76 -8.57
N LEU A 153 18.61 13.77 -8.46
CA LEU A 153 17.85 13.55 -7.21
C LEU A 153 18.76 13.22 -6.03
N ASN A 154 19.86 12.52 -6.27
CA ASN A 154 20.88 12.24 -5.27
C ASN A 154 21.65 13.50 -4.86
N GLU A 155 22.00 14.40 -5.78
CA GLU A 155 22.55 15.73 -5.45
C GLU A 155 21.61 16.52 -4.53
N LEU A 156 20.34 16.53 -4.89
CA LEU A 156 19.34 17.38 -4.26
C LEU A 156 18.92 16.86 -2.89
N TYR A 157 18.59 15.58 -2.80
CA TYR A 157 17.99 14.98 -1.60
C TYR A 157 18.92 14.00 -0.88
N GLY A 158 19.92 13.43 -1.57
CA GLY A 158 20.88 12.52 -0.97
C GLY A 158 21.80 13.19 0.05
N ILE A 159 22.36 12.38 0.94
CA ILE A 159 23.32 12.78 1.96
C ILE A 159 24.68 12.19 1.59
N ARG A 160 25.66 13.05 1.28
CA ARG A 160 27.02 12.62 0.93
C ARG A 160 27.79 12.08 2.13
N HIS A 161 28.74 11.19 1.85
CA HIS A 161 29.76 10.81 2.82
C HIS A 161 30.63 12.01 3.19
N LYS A 162 31.02 12.13 4.47
CA LYS A 162 31.96 13.17 4.94
C LYS A 162 33.36 12.99 4.36
N ASP A 163 33.77 11.74 4.17
CA ASP A 163 35.11 11.31 3.79
C ASP A 163 35.23 10.89 2.31
N LYS A 164 34.10 10.68 1.63
CA LYS A 164 34.02 10.20 0.25
C LYS A 164 33.10 11.11 -0.56
N PRO A 165 33.62 12.19 -1.16
CA PRO A 165 32.79 13.22 -1.78
C PRO A 165 31.93 12.68 -2.93
N HIS A 166 32.37 11.63 -3.63
CA HIS A 166 31.64 11.00 -4.73
C HIS A 166 30.70 9.86 -4.30
N SER A 167 30.47 9.67 -3.00
CA SER A 167 29.60 8.59 -2.49
C SER A 167 28.51 9.14 -1.57
N TYR A 168 27.32 8.53 -1.64
CA TYR A 168 26.21 8.87 -0.77
C TYR A 168 26.18 7.97 0.47
N LYS A 169 26.12 8.59 1.64
CA LYS A 169 25.89 7.91 2.92
C LYS A 169 24.43 7.51 3.07
N VAL A 170 23.52 8.38 2.63
CA VAL A 170 22.09 8.09 2.51
C VAL A 170 21.66 8.57 1.12
N PRO A 171 21.62 7.68 0.12
CA PRO A 171 21.16 8.06 -1.20
C PRO A 171 19.66 8.42 -1.17
N PHE A 172 19.20 9.11 -2.20
CA PHE A 172 17.85 9.66 -2.30
C PHE A 172 16.78 8.61 -2.06
N GLU A 173 16.87 7.43 -2.70
CA GLU A 173 15.88 6.37 -2.55
C GLU A 173 15.77 5.88 -1.11
N SER A 174 16.90 5.86 -0.38
CA SER A 174 16.92 5.52 1.05
C SER A 174 16.22 6.58 1.88
N LEU A 175 16.48 7.87 1.59
CA LEU A 175 15.84 8.97 2.29
C LEU A 175 14.34 9.04 1.98
N LEU A 176 13.95 8.93 0.71
CA LEU A 176 12.56 8.89 0.27
C LEU A 176 11.81 7.76 0.94
N ASN A 177 12.38 6.55 1.00
CA ASN A 177 11.76 5.42 1.67
C ASN A 177 11.56 5.69 3.17
N LYS A 178 12.50 6.36 3.84
CA LYS A 178 12.31 6.77 5.23
C LYS A 178 11.17 7.78 5.38
N VAL A 179 11.11 8.79 4.51
CA VAL A 179 10.08 9.84 4.53
C VAL A 179 8.68 9.27 4.30
N LEU A 180 8.50 8.47 3.25
CA LEU A 180 7.20 7.87 2.91
C LEU A 180 6.68 6.90 3.99
N ASN A 181 7.57 6.38 4.83
CA ASN A 181 7.22 5.42 5.87
C ASN A 181 7.36 5.97 7.29
N ASN A 182 7.40 7.31 7.44
CA ASN A 182 7.51 7.99 8.74
C ASN A 182 8.66 7.44 9.63
N LYS A 183 9.77 7.01 9.02
CA LYS A 183 10.92 6.45 9.74
C LYS A 183 11.88 7.56 10.17
N ASP A 184 12.68 7.25 11.20
CA ASP A 184 13.72 8.14 11.69
C ASP A 184 14.78 8.46 10.63
N LEU A 185 15.07 9.75 10.48
CA LEU A 185 16.01 10.31 9.51
C LEU A 185 17.45 10.38 10.05
N SER A 186 17.75 9.74 11.18
CA SER A 186 19.12 9.68 11.69
C SER A 186 20.10 9.08 10.67
N VAL A 187 21.23 9.76 10.52
CA VAL A 187 22.38 9.32 9.73
C VAL A 187 23.41 8.79 10.71
N LYS A 188 23.76 7.51 10.60
CA LYS A 188 24.66 6.84 11.55
C LYS A 188 25.94 6.35 10.88
N TYR A 189 27.06 6.53 11.55
CA TYR A 189 28.37 6.04 11.12
C TYR A 189 28.86 4.94 12.05
N ALA A 190 29.50 3.93 11.48
CA ALA A 190 30.19 2.91 12.24
C ALA A 190 31.43 3.52 12.88
N GLN A 191 31.66 3.23 14.15
CA GLN A 191 32.86 3.56 14.90
C GLN A 191 33.26 2.36 15.75
N VAL A 192 34.54 2.22 16.03
CA VAL A 192 35.04 1.16 16.93
C VAL A 192 34.59 1.45 18.36
N ASP A 193 34.10 0.44 19.08
CA ASP A 193 33.72 0.57 20.49
C ASP A 193 34.95 0.98 21.31
N PRO A 194 34.91 2.11 22.04
CA PRO A 194 36.05 2.56 22.86
C PRO A 194 36.51 1.54 23.89
N ASN A 195 35.64 0.61 24.28
CA ASN A 195 35.92 -0.42 25.30
C ASN A 195 36.23 -1.79 24.69
N ASP A 196 35.95 -2.02 23.40
CA ASP A 196 36.24 -3.26 22.70
C ASP A 196 36.63 -3.00 21.24
N PRO A 197 37.94 -3.00 20.92
CA PRO A 197 38.43 -2.73 19.57
C PRO A 197 37.94 -3.70 18.48
N LYS A 198 37.35 -4.86 18.85
CA LYS A 198 36.81 -5.83 17.89
C LYS A 198 35.33 -5.61 17.57
N LYS A 199 34.68 -4.65 18.23
CA LYS A 199 33.26 -4.38 18.10
C LYS A 199 33.01 -3.03 17.44
N GLU A 200 32.06 -3.01 16.51
CA GLU A 200 31.56 -1.76 15.91
C GLU A 200 30.27 -1.30 16.60
N ILE A 201 30.16 0.01 16.81
CA ILE A 201 28.96 0.71 17.27
C ILE A 201 28.54 1.75 16.24
N PHE A 202 27.24 2.01 16.13
CA PHE A 202 26.70 3.03 15.23
C PHE A 202 26.38 4.30 16.00
N ILE A 203 27.11 5.37 15.70
CA ILE A 203 26.90 6.68 16.32
C ILE A 203 26.13 7.58 15.36
N THR A 204 25.11 8.26 15.89
CA THR A 204 24.34 9.26 15.14
C THR A 204 25.19 10.49 14.88
N ASP A 205 25.20 10.92 13.63
CA ASP A 205 25.77 12.18 13.20
C ASP A 205 24.67 13.24 13.15
N GLU A 206 24.62 14.11 14.16
CA GLU A 206 23.54 15.11 14.29
C GLU A 206 23.53 16.13 13.15
N GLU A 207 24.69 16.50 12.62
CA GLU A 207 24.80 17.47 11.52
C GLU A 207 24.16 16.89 10.25
N GLN A 208 24.55 15.68 9.86
CA GLN A 208 24.01 15.00 8.69
C GLN A 208 22.53 14.60 8.88
N SER A 209 22.13 14.26 10.10
CA SER A 209 20.73 13.99 10.45
C SER A 209 19.87 15.25 10.34
N ASN A 210 20.39 16.41 10.75
CA ASN A 210 19.69 17.69 10.58
C ASN A 210 19.60 18.10 9.12
N LEU A 211 20.64 17.87 8.32
CA LEU A 211 20.60 18.07 6.88
C LEU A 211 19.50 17.21 6.22
N ALA A 212 19.40 15.93 6.59
CA ALA A 212 18.35 15.03 6.11
C ALA A 212 16.94 15.56 6.45
N ARG A 213 16.73 16.05 7.68
CA ARG A 213 15.46 16.66 8.11
C ARG A 213 15.14 17.97 7.39
N GLN A 214 16.16 18.76 7.02
CA GLN A 214 15.96 19.97 6.21
C GLN A 214 15.53 19.61 4.79
N LYS A 215 16.20 18.63 4.18
CA LYS A 215 15.87 18.15 2.83
C LYS A 215 14.47 17.53 2.73
N GLN A 216 13.97 16.89 3.79
CA GLN A 216 12.58 16.41 3.85
C GLN A 216 11.52 17.52 3.70
N LYS A 217 11.81 18.73 4.19
CA LYS A 217 10.84 19.84 4.21
C LYS A 217 10.82 20.65 2.92
N ASN A 218 11.80 20.44 2.04
CA ASN A 218 12.07 21.27 0.87
C ASN A 218 11.45 20.74 -0.38
#